data_AF-A0A925DGA2-F1
#
_entry.id   AF-A0A925DGA2-F1
#
_cell.length_a   1.000
_cell.length_b   1.000
_cell.length_c   1.000
_cell.angle_alpha   90.00
_cell.angle_beta   90.00
_cell.angle_gamma   90.00
#
_symmetry.space_group_name_H-M   'P 1'
#
loop_
_entity.id
_entity.type
_entity.pdbx_description
1 polymer ?
#
loop_
_entity_poly.entity_id
_entity_poly.type
_entity_poly.pdbx_seq_one_letter_code
_entity_poly.pdbx_strand_id
1 'polypeptide(L)'
;MTKSGSRGLPALLALLALLAGLIGAALAMLGVGGATHLDNANCASCHLAGKGVTAQQAGLLIASQEVLCAKCHPASIQMSHPSGFEPKKTPPEGYPLDWKGDLTCSTCHDIHGSGRGLLRGVKAGKELCMTCHDADFFRRMRDGGASLLVGHLSSGVDKNARTLDTYSTQCMQCHAKNANPRLVTGVDRNGVVRHASQSMNHPIGSSYSKAGKFGGYRARSALDPKLLLPEGKLSCVSCHEGYKLKHGKLVIPKEHSKLCYACHDL
;
A
#
# COMPACT_ATOMS: atom_id res chain seq x y z
N MET A 1 -56.13 21.42 -47.64
CA MET A 1 -54.93 20.56 -47.57
C MET A 1 -53.93 21.20 -46.63
N THR A 2 -53.96 20.84 -45.34
CA THR A 2 -53.16 21.49 -44.28
C THR A 2 -51.81 20.78 -44.12
N LYS A 3 -50.71 21.55 -44.24
CA LYS A 3 -49.33 21.12 -43.99
C LYS A 3 -49.14 20.82 -42.49
N SER A 4 -48.93 19.56 -42.13
CA SER A 4 -48.45 19.17 -40.80
C SER A 4 -46.92 19.26 -40.79
N GLY A 5 -46.40 20.31 -40.14
CA GLY A 5 -44.97 20.61 -40.08
C GLY A 5 -44.23 19.76 -39.05
N SER A 6 -43.11 19.18 -39.48
CA SER A 6 -42.13 18.34 -38.79
C SER A 6 -41.37 19.02 -37.63
N ARG A 7 -42.06 19.81 -36.79
CA ARG A 7 -41.46 20.59 -35.70
C ARG A 7 -40.90 19.75 -34.53
N GLY A 8 -41.16 18.44 -34.47
CA GLY A 8 -40.71 17.58 -33.37
C GLY A 8 -39.32 16.94 -33.57
N LEU A 9 -38.87 16.78 -34.81
CA LEU A 9 -37.64 16.04 -35.12
C LEU A 9 -36.34 16.76 -34.67
N PRO A 10 -36.17 18.08 -34.85
CA PRO A 10 -34.94 18.75 -34.41
C PRO A 10 -34.86 18.88 -32.88
N ALA A 11 -36.01 19.00 -32.20
CA ALA A 11 -36.07 19.05 -30.74
C ALA A 11 -35.70 17.70 -30.10
N LEU A 12 -36.13 16.59 -30.70
CA LEU A 12 -35.79 15.24 -30.25
C LEU A 12 -34.29 14.94 -30.43
N LEU A 13 -33.69 15.37 -31.55
CA LEU A 13 -32.26 15.21 -31.82
C LEU A 13 -31.39 16.05 -30.86
N ALA A 14 -31.81 17.27 -30.54
CA ALA A 14 -31.12 18.11 -29.57
C ALA A 14 -31.16 17.51 -28.15
N LEU A 15 -32.30 16.92 -27.77
CA LEU A 15 -32.45 16.26 -26.46
C LEU A 15 -31.56 15.01 -26.35
N LEU A 16 -31.48 14.20 -27.43
CA LEU A 16 -30.61 13.02 -27.49
C LEU A 16 -29.12 13.39 -27.43
N ALA A 17 -28.71 14.47 -28.08
CA ALA A 17 -27.33 14.96 -28.02
C ALA A 17 -26.96 15.47 -26.61
N LEU A 18 -27.88 16.16 -25.94
CA LEU A 18 -27.72 16.59 -24.54
C LEU A 18 -27.62 15.40 -23.58
N LEU A 19 -28.47 14.38 -23.74
CA LEU A 19 -28.43 13.14 -22.96
C LEU A 19 -27.12 12.38 -23.19
N ALA A 20 -26.65 12.26 -24.44
CA ALA A 20 -25.37 11.63 -24.74
C ALA A 20 -24.18 12.39 -24.14
N GLY A 21 -24.21 13.73 -24.18
CA GLY A 21 -23.21 14.58 -23.54
C GLY A 21 -23.19 14.46 -22.01
N LEU A 22 -24.37 14.39 -21.38
CA LEU A 22 -24.50 14.19 -19.93
C LEU A 22 -24.05 12.79 -19.49
N ILE A 23 -24.33 11.76 -20.29
CA ILE A 23 -23.85 10.40 -20.05
C ILE A 23 -22.32 10.35 -20.18
N GLY A 24 -21.74 10.96 -21.22
CA GLY A 24 -20.29 11.06 -21.39
C GLY A 24 -19.60 11.81 -20.24
N ALA A 25 -20.19 12.91 -19.78
CA ALA A 25 -19.70 13.65 -18.62
C ALA A 25 -19.84 12.85 -17.31
N ALA A 26 -20.93 12.11 -17.12
CA ALA A 26 -21.11 11.23 -15.97
C ALA A 26 -20.09 10.07 -15.95
N LEU A 27 -19.80 9.47 -17.10
CA LEU A 27 -18.74 8.46 -17.25
C LEU A 27 -17.34 9.01 -16.96
N ALA A 28 -17.06 10.26 -17.35
CA ALA A 28 -15.79 10.93 -17.01
C ALA A 28 -15.69 11.24 -15.51
N MET A 29 -16.79 11.62 -14.86
CA MET A 29 -16.85 11.89 -13.42
C MET A 29 -16.82 10.60 -12.57
N LEU A 30 -17.15 9.44 -13.16
CA LEU A 30 -17.00 8.11 -12.56
C LEU A 30 -15.55 7.61 -12.55
N GLY A 31 -14.58 8.40 -13.05
CA GLY A 31 -13.16 8.12 -12.85
C GLY A 31 -12.67 6.83 -13.52
N VAL A 32 -13.32 6.40 -14.61
CA VAL A 32 -12.85 5.26 -15.44
C VAL A 32 -11.79 5.74 -16.44
N GLY A 33 -10.91 6.66 -16.01
CA GLY A 33 -9.67 7.01 -16.71
C GLY A 33 -8.58 6.10 -16.19
N GLY A 34 -8.53 4.87 -16.70
CA GLY A 34 -7.59 3.83 -16.27
C GLY A 34 -6.17 4.12 -16.71
N ALA A 35 -5.46 4.97 -15.97
CA ALA A 35 -4.01 5.01 -16.05
C ALA A 35 -3.49 3.65 -15.58
N THR A 36 -2.95 2.88 -16.52
CA THR A 36 -2.33 1.59 -16.28
C THR A 36 -0.98 1.82 -15.60
N HIS A 37 -0.57 0.93 -14.69
CA HIS A 37 0.57 1.15 -13.79
C HIS A 37 1.88 1.50 -14.54
N LEU A 38 2.01 1.01 -15.77
CA LEU A 38 3.23 1.11 -16.59
C LEU A 38 3.01 1.82 -17.93
N ASP A 39 1.92 2.60 -18.10
CA ASP A 39 1.54 3.21 -19.39
C ASP A 39 2.66 3.96 -20.12
N ASN A 40 3.65 4.50 -19.39
CA ASN A 40 4.77 5.24 -19.96
C ASN A 40 6.16 4.65 -19.63
N ALA A 41 6.22 3.42 -19.12
CA ALA A 41 7.48 2.80 -18.73
C ALA A 41 8.23 2.24 -19.95
N ASN A 42 9.53 2.53 -20.06
CA ASN A 42 10.38 1.91 -21.07
C ASN A 42 10.69 0.46 -20.67
N CYS A 43 10.45 -0.51 -21.54
CA CYS A 43 10.72 -1.93 -21.29
C CYS A 43 12.15 -2.18 -20.77
N ALA A 44 13.14 -1.41 -21.27
CA ALA A 44 14.55 -1.52 -20.88
C ALA A 44 14.85 -1.01 -19.46
N SER A 45 13.91 -0.35 -18.79
CA SER A 45 14.08 0.04 -17.38
C SER A 45 13.98 -1.14 -16.42
N CYS A 46 13.44 -2.27 -16.89
CA CYS A 46 13.20 -3.46 -16.09
C CYS A 46 13.74 -4.73 -16.77
N HIS A 47 13.40 -4.94 -18.04
CA HIS A 47 13.77 -6.15 -18.79
C HIS A 47 15.14 -6.01 -19.44
N LEU A 48 15.97 -7.05 -19.32
CA LEU A 48 17.30 -7.10 -19.89
C LEU A 48 17.29 -6.98 -21.43
N ALA A 49 16.28 -7.58 -22.08
CA ALA A 49 16.09 -7.52 -23.52
C ALA A 49 15.45 -6.19 -24.02
N GLY A 50 15.08 -5.29 -23.10
CA GLY A 50 14.45 -4.01 -23.43
C GLY A 50 13.23 -4.16 -24.35
N LYS A 51 13.21 -3.43 -25.46
CA LYS A 51 12.10 -3.46 -26.44
C LYS A 51 11.95 -4.81 -27.14
N GLY A 52 12.98 -5.65 -27.14
CA GLY A 52 12.94 -6.99 -27.73
C GLY A 52 12.45 -8.07 -26.76
N VAL A 53 11.95 -7.72 -25.57
CA VAL A 53 11.46 -8.70 -24.60
C VAL A 53 10.35 -9.56 -25.19
N THR A 54 10.46 -10.87 -24.99
CA THR A 54 9.44 -11.86 -25.34
C THR A 54 9.00 -12.60 -24.09
N ALA A 55 7.91 -13.35 -24.15
CA ALA A 55 7.43 -14.14 -23.02
C ALA A 55 8.49 -15.10 -22.45
N GLN A 56 9.34 -15.67 -23.31
CA GLN A 56 10.39 -16.63 -22.93
C GLN A 56 11.52 -15.98 -22.12
N GLN A 57 11.81 -14.70 -22.36
CA GLN A 57 12.90 -13.97 -21.70
C GLN A 57 12.40 -12.87 -20.75
N ALA A 58 11.09 -12.73 -20.55
CA ALA A 58 10.51 -11.67 -19.73
C ALA A 58 10.96 -11.73 -18.26
N GLY A 59 11.30 -12.91 -17.76
CA GLY A 59 11.86 -13.09 -16.42
C GLY A 59 13.28 -12.52 -16.24
N LEU A 60 14.02 -12.26 -17.33
CA LEU A 60 15.37 -11.72 -17.26
C LEU A 60 15.32 -10.21 -17.03
N LEU A 61 15.59 -9.81 -15.80
CA LEU A 61 15.53 -8.41 -15.36
C LEU A 61 16.93 -7.83 -15.16
N ILE A 62 17.06 -6.51 -15.30
CA ILE A 62 18.34 -5.79 -15.15
C ILE A 62 18.80 -5.68 -13.68
N ALA A 63 17.92 -5.97 -12.73
CA ALA A 63 18.17 -6.02 -11.29
C ALA A 63 17.09 -6.87 -10.61
N SER A 64 17.23 -7.13 -9.30
CA SER A 64 16.17 -7.78 -8.54
C SER A 64 14.89 -6.94 -8.56
N GLN A 65 13.74 -7.60 -8.43
CA GLN A 65 12.47 -6.89 -8.40
C GLN A 65 12.39 -5.91 -7.23
N GLU A 66 12.98 -6.24 -6.09
CA GLU A 66 13.05 -5.35 -4.93
C GLU A 66 13.75 -4.03 -5.28
N VAL A 67 14.86 -4.10 -6.02
CA VAL A 67 15.59 -2.91 -6.47
C VAL A 67 14.79 -2.13 -7.51
N LEU A 68 14.16 -2.82 -8.47
CA LEU A 68 13.40 -2.17 -9.54
C LEU A 68 12.15 -1.46 -8.99
N CYS A 69 11.37 -2.15 -8.16
CA CYS A 69 10.14 -1.62 -7.59
C CYS A 69 10.42 -0.50 -6.58
N ALA A 70 11.50 -0.60 -5.79
CA ALA A 70 11.85 0.42 -4.78
C ALA A 70 12.16 1.79 -5.37
N LYS A 71 12.54 1.88 -6.66
CA LYS A 71 12.76 3.17 -7.34
C LYS A 71 11.53 4.08 -7.29
N CYS A 72 10.34 3.50 -7.36
CA CYS A 72 9.07 4.21 -7.30
C CYS A 72 8.30 3.94 -5.99
N HIS A 73 8.48 2.75 -5.41
CA HIS A 73 7.82 2.31 -4.18
C HIS A 73 8.82 2.03 -3.05
N PRO A 74 9.62 3.01 -2.60
CA PRO A 74 10.66 2.77 -1.61
C PRO A 74 10.11 2.25 -0.27
N ALA A 75 8.86 2.60 0.06
CA ALA A 75 8.19 2.13 1.25
C ALA A 75 7.69 0.68 1.15
N SER A 76 7.49 0.14 -0.06
CA SER A 76 6.94 -1.21 -0.21
C SER A 76 7.92 -2.25 0.32
N ILE A 77 9.24 -2.10 0.09
CA ILE A 77 10.24 -3.07 0.56
C ILE A 77 10.25 -3.23 2.09
N GLN A 78 9.94 -2.17 2.83
CA GLN A 78 9.92 -2.22 4.29
C GLN A 78 8.60 -2.80 4.85
N MET A 79 7.53 -2.73 4.06
CA MET A 79 6.16 -2.98 4.50
C MET A 79 5.43 -4.03 3.67
N SER A 80 6.09 -4.69 2.73
CA SER A 80 5.54 -5.80 1.97
C SER A 80 5.73 -7.10 2.74
N HIS A 81 4.99 -8.12 2.31
CA HIS A 81 5.38 -9.48 2.58
C HIS A 81 6.86 -9.68 2.15
N PRO A 82 7.66 -10.48 2.89
CA PRO A 82 9.01 -10.81 2.46
C PRO A 82 9.06 -11.29 1.01
N SER A 83 10.10 -10.92 0.27
CA SER A 83 10.34 -11.31 -1.12
C SER A 83 11.84 -11.41 -1.40
N GLY A 84 12.20 -11.91 -2.58
CA GLY A 84 13.59 -12.12 -2.99
C GLY A 84 14.24 -13.34 -2.34
N PHE A 85 13.46 -14.39 -2.09
CA PHE A 85 13.95 -15.64 -1.49
C PHE A 85 13.24 -16.86 -2.07
N GLU A 86 13.94 -18.00 -2.09
CA GLU A 86 13.38 -19.29 -2.47
C GLU A 86 12.41 -19.81 -1.37
N PRO A 87 11.11 -19.99 -1.67
CA PRO A 87 10.16 -20.44 -0.68
C PRO A 87 10.31 -21.94 -0.40
N LYS A 88 10.10 -22.34 0.86
CA LYS A 88 10.17 -23.76 1.28
C LYS A 88 9.09 -24.65 0.64
N LYS A 89 7.97 -24.05 0.23
CA LYS A 89 6.87 -24.73 -0.45
C LYS A 89 6.62 -23.97 -1.74
N THR A 90 6.47 -24.71 -2.83
CA THR A 90 6.06 -24.12 -4.11
C THR A 90 4.70 -23.45 -3.93
N PRO A 91 4.55 -22.17 -4.33
CA PRO A 91 3.25 -21.52 -4.34
C PRO A 91 2.27 -22.28 -5.25
N PRO A 92 0.96 -22.18 -5.00
CA PRO A 92 -0.02 -22.80 -5.87
C PRO A 92 -0.07 -22.15 -7.25
N GLU A 93 -0.76 -22.82 -8.17
CA GLU A 93 -0.99 -22.34 -9.52
C GLU A 93 -1.55 -20.91 -9.55
N GLY A 94 -1.03 -20.09 -10.47
CA GLY A 94 -1.37 -18.66 -10.59
C GLY A 94 -0.44 -17.72 -9.82
N TYR A 95 0.48 -18.22 -8.98
CA TYR A 95 1.48 -17.44 -8.26
C TYR A 95 2.89 -17.86 -8.68
N PRO A 96 3.39 -17.37 -9.83
CA PRO A 96 4.66 -17.82 -10.37
C PRO A 96 5.85 -17.35 -9.54
N LEU A 97 6.88 -18.19 -9.45
CA LEU A 97 8.19 -17.79 -8.97
C LEU A 97 8.96 -17.08 -10.09
N ASP A 98 10.00 -16.35 -9.74
CA ASP A 98 10.90 -15.80 -10.74
C ASP A 98 11.71 -16.91 -11.44
N TRP A 99 12.53 -16.53 -12.42
CA TRP A 99 13.33 -17.47 -13.20
C TRP A 99 14.36 -18.27 -12.40
N LYS A 100 14.68 -17.85 -11.16
CA LYS A 100 15.57 -18.57 -10.24
C LYS A 100 14.82 -19.42 -9.23
N GLY A 101 13.48 -19.35 -9.20
CA GLY A 101 12.66 -19.97 -8.18
C GLY A 101 12.42 -19.10 -6.94
N ASP A 102 12.73 -17.80 -6.99
CA ASP A 102 12.47 -16.91 -5.85
C ASP A 102 11.02 -16.41 -5.86
N LEU A 103 10.44 -16.30 -4.65
CA LEU A 103 9.20 -15.57 -4.41
C LEU A 103 9.49 -14.08 -4.46
N THR A 104 8.91 -13.37 -5.43
CA THR A 104 9.20 -11.96 -5.72
C THR A 104 7.91 -11.14 -5.76
N CYS A 105 8.02 -9.83 -5.99
CA CYS A 105 6.85 -8.95 -6.10
C CYS A 105 5.86 -9.45 -7.18
N SER A 106 6.36 -9.94 -8.31
CA SER A 106 5.54 -10.43 -9.43
C SER A 106 4.86 -11.77 -9.16
N THR A 107 5.24 -12.48 -8.07
CA THR A 107 4.53 -13.68 -7.63
C THR A 107 3.10 -13.34 -7.23
N CYS A 108 2.90 -12.21 -6.56
CA CYS A 108 1.58 -11.75 -6.13
C CYS A 108 1.02 -10.65 -7.04
N HIS A 109 1.87 -9.87 -7.71
CA HIS A 109 1.45 -8.76 -8.55
C HIS A 109 1.60 -9.06 -10.05
N ASP A 110 0.53 -8.84 -10.81
CA ASP A 110 0.58 -8.76 -12.26
C ASP A 110 0.93 -7.34 -12.70
N ILE A 111 2.23 -7.06 -12.80
CA ILE A 111 2.77 -5.71 -12.98
C ILE A 111 2.38 -5.07 -14.32
N HIS A 112 2.06 -5.88 -15.34
CA HIS A 112 1.53 -5.41 -16.63
C HIS A 112 -0.01 -5.36 -16.67
N GLY A 113 -0.69 -5.77 -15.59
CA GLY A 113 -2.13 -5.79 -15.50
C GLY A 113 -2.73 -4.42 -15.14
N SER A 114 -4.06 -4.39 -15.06
CA SER A 114 -4.84 -3.21 -14.69
C SER A 114 -5.72 -3.42 -13.45
N GLY A 115 -5.60 -4.59 -12.80
CA GLY A 115 -6.37 -4.94 -11.62
C GLY A 115 -6.07 -4.07 -10.40
N ARG A 116 -7.01 -3.99 -9.46
CA ARG A 116 -6.84 -3.21 -8.22
C ARG A 116 -5.61 -3.72 -7.44
N GLY A 117 -4.66 -2.83 -7.20
CA GLY A 117 -3.40 -3.18 -6.53
C GLY A 117 -2.55 -4.19 -7.31
N LEU A 118 -2.87 -4.42 -8.58
CA LEU A 118 -2.22 -5.39 -9.47
C LEU A 118 -2.20 -6.81 -8.92
N LEU A 119 -3.06 -7.18 -7.96
CA LEU A 119 -3.03 -8.52 -7.38
C LEU A 119 -3.40 -9.58 -8.42
N ARG A 120 -2.67 -10.69 -8.43
CA ARG A 120 -3.00 -11.88 -9.22
C ARG A 120 -4.24 -12.57 -8.62
N GLY A 121 -5.19 -12.90 -9.49
CA GLY A 121 -6.43 -13.57 -9.11
C GLY A 121 -7.39 -12.66 -8.33
N VAL A 122 -8.34 -13.28 -7.63
CA VAL A 122 -9.44 -12.57 -6.94
C VAL A 122 -9.31 -12.60 -5.42
N LYS A 123 -8.41 -13.43 -4.87
CA LYS A 123 -8.23 -13.58 -3.42
C LYS A 123 -7.50 -12.36 -2.86
N ALA A 124 -7.99 -11.86 -1.73
CA ALA A 124 -7.38 -10.74 -1.03
C ALA A 124 -7.41 -10.96 0.49
N GLY A 125 -6.64 -10.16 1.23
CA GLY A 125 -6.59 -10.24 2.68
C GLY A 125 -6.28 -11.65 3.19
N LYS A 126 -7.08 -12.15 4.14
CA LYS A 126 -6.89 -13.48 4.75
C LYS A 126 -6.82 -14.61 3.72
N GLU A 127 -7.70 -14.58 2.72
CA GLU A 127 -7.80 -15.65 1.73
C GLU A 127 -6.55 -15.74 0.86
N LEU A 128 -5.93 -14.60 0.57
CA LEU A 128 -4.64 -14.54 -0.13
C LEU A 128 -3.54 -15.16 0.73
N CYS A 129 -3.43 -14.78 2.01
CA CYS A 129 -2.41 -15.33 2.91
C CYS A 129 -2.52 -16.86 3.03
N MET A 130 -3.76 -17.35 3.14
CA MET A 130 -4.08 -18.78 3.25
C MET A 130 -3.85 -19.57 1.96
N THR A 131 -3.50 -18.89 0.86
CA THR A 131 -3.12 -19.55 -0.38
C THR A 131 -1.74 -20.20 -0.28
N CYS A 132 -0.85 -19.70 0.60
CA CYS A 132 0.48 -20.27 0.82
C CYS A 132 0.71 -20.75 2.26
N HIS A 133 0.03 -20.17 3.25
CA HIS A 133 0.24 -20.47 4.66
C HIS A 133 -0.95 -21.22 5.27
N ASP A 134 -0.67 -22.19 6.14
CA ASP A 134 -1.69 -22.88 6.94
C ASP A 134 -2.04 -22.13 8.22
N ALA A 135 -3.15 -22.49 8.87
CA ALA A 135 -3.58 -21.87 10.13
C ALA A 135 -2.52 -22.01 11.25
N ASP A 136 -1.73 -23.08 11.24
CA ASP A 136 -0.69 -23.34 12.21
C ASP A 136 0.47 -22.36 12.12
N PHE A 137 0.85 -21.94 10.91
CA PHE A 137 1.80 -20.87 10.70
C PHE A 137 1.39 -19.60 11.44
N PHE A 138 0.13 -19.20 11.33
CA PHE A 138 -0.38 -18.00 11.98
C PHE A 138 -0.56 -18.16 13.48
N ARG A 139 -1.00 -19.33 13.94
CA ARG A 139 -1.10 -19.64 15.38
C ARG A 139 0.26 -19.57 16.09
N ARG A 140 1.35 -19.83 15.38
CA ARG A 140 2.73 -19.69 15.87
C ARG A 140 3.24 -18.24 15.87
N MET A 141 2.52 -17.29 15.27
CA MET A 141 2.86 -15.88 15.37
C MET A 141 2.59 -15.34 16.77
N ARG A 142 3.30 -14.28 17.17
CA ARG A 142 3.17 -13.68 18.50
C ARG A 142 1.76 -13.14 18.79
N ASP A 143 1.02 -12.75 17.77
CA ASP A 143 -0.38 -12.30 17.86
C ASP A 143 -1.39 -13.43 17.62
N GLY A 144 -0.95 -14.69 17.52
CA GLY A 144 -1.79 -15.85 17.26
C GLY A 144 -2.55 -15.79 15.94
N GLY A 145 -2.11 -14.96 14.98
CA GLY A 145 -2.79 -14.78 13.70
C GLY A 145 -3.93 -13.77 13.73
N ALA A 146 -4.08 -12.98 14.79
CA ALA A 146 -5.08 -11.91 14.87
C ALA A 146 -4.96 -10.89 13.71
N SER A 147 -3.74 -10.66 13.21
CA SER A 147 -3.44 -9.87 12.01
C SER A 147 -4.15 -10.33 10.73
N LEU A 148 -4.56 -11.60 10.65
CA LEU A 148 -5.30 -12.11 9.49
C LEU A 148 -6.76 -11.67 9.44
N LEU A 149 -7.37 -11.33 10.57
CA LEU A 149 -8.81 -11.05 10.64
C LEU A 149 -9.20 -9.78 9.90
N VAL A 150 -8.24 -8.93 9.56
CA VAL A 150 -8.50 -7.62 8.97
C VAL A 150 -7.81 -7.41 7.62
N GLY A 151 -7.32 -8.51 7.01
CA GLY A 151 -7.01 -8.62 5.59
C GLY A 151 -6.28 -7.42 4.98
N HIS A 152 -4.94 -7.50 4.91
CA HIS A 152 -4.18 -6.45 4.25
C HIS A 152 -4.60 -6.27 2.79
N LEU A 153 -4.69 -4.98 2.42
CA LEU A 153 -4.72 -4.38 1.09
C LEU A 153 -6.03 -3.82 0.53
N SER A 154 -7.21 -4.02 1.13
CA SER A 154 -8.39 -3.19 0.85
C SER A 154 -9.63 -3.76 1.51
N SER A 155 -10.04 -3.20 2.66
CA SER A 155 -11.44 -2.87 2.97
C SER A 155 -11.54 -2.32 4.40
N GLY A 156 -12.27 -1.21 4.55
CA GLY A 156 -12.66 -0.70 5.86
C GLY A 156 -11.68 0.31 6.46
N VAL A 157 -11.62 1.51 5.87
CA VAL A 157 -11.34 2.72 6.65
C VAL A 157 -12.58 2.89 7.53
N ASP A 158 -12.42 2.80 8.84
CA ASP A 158 -13.47 3.27 9.74
C ASP A 158 -13.69 4.75 9.42
N LYS A 159 -14.89 5.11 8.95
CA LYS A 159 -15.22 6.49 8.55
C LYS A 159 -15.14 7.46 9.74
N ASN A 160 -15.06 6.93 10.97
CA ASN A 160 -14.86 7.69 12.20
C ASN A 160 -13.38 7.76 12.65
N ALA A 161 -12.45 7.04 12.01
CA ALA A 161 -11.03 7.21 12.25
C ALA A 161 -10.53 8.45 11.51
N ARG A 162 -10.16 9.49 12.28
CA ARG A 162 -9.47 10.71 11.82
C ARG A 162 -8.35 10.36 10.84
N THR A 163 -8.04 11.27 9.90
CA THR A 163 -7.10 11.16 8.75
C THR A 163 -5.72 10.57 9.08
N LEU A 164 -5.67 9.28 9.36
CA LEU A 164 -4.45 8.50 9.39
C LEU A 164 -4.01 8.26 7.94
N ASP A 165 -2.70 8.13 7.73
CA ASP A 165 -2.22 7.64 6.45
C ASP A 165 -2.66 6.18 6.23
N THR A 166 -2.60 5.75 4.97
CA THR A 166 -3.04 4.43 4.54
C THR A 166 -2.34 3.30 5.31
N TYR A 167 -1.05 3.45 5.65
CA TYR A 167 -0.31 2.43 6.38
C TYR A 167 -0.73 2.37 7.85
N SER A 168 -0.83 3.53 8.51
CA SER A 168 -1.28 3.60 9.91
C SER A 168 -2.69 3.04 10.09
N THR A 169 -3.58 3.29 9.14
CA THR A 169 -4.95 2.73 9.13
C THR A 169 -4.93 1.20 9.10
N GLN A 170 -4.07 0.61 8.27
CA GLN A 170 -3.94 -0.85 8.17
C GLN A 170 -3.38 -1.48 9.45
N CYS A 171 -2.46 -0.80 10.15
CA CYS A 171 -2.00 -1.29 11.45
C CYS A 171 -3.14 -1.25 12.49
N MET A 172 -3.89 -0.14 12.52
CA MET A 172 -4.95 0.09 13.52
C MET A 172 -6.17 -0.81 13.35
N GLN A 173 -6.37 -1.39 12.18
CA GLN A 173 -7.40 -2.40 11.93
C GLN A 173 -7.37 -3.56 12.94
N CYS A 174 -6.18 -4.03 13.32
CA CYS A 174 -6.01 -5.04 14.38
C CYS A 174 -5.80 -4.41 15.76
N HIS A 175 -5.00 -3.34 15.85
CA HIS A 175 -4.66 -2.74 17.15
C HIS A 175 -5.85 -2.04 17.83
N ALA A 176 -6.86 -1.59 17.08
CA ALA A 176 -8.05 -0.93 17.63
C ALA A 176 -9.01 -1.89 18.37
N LYS A 177 -8.88 -3.22 18.21
CA LYS A 177 -9.89 -4.20 18.69
C LYS A 177 -9.38 -5.23 19.71
N ASN A 178 -8.25 -4.99 20.38
CA ASN A 178 -7.82 -5.90 21.46
C ASN A 178 -8.68 -5.69 22.73
N ALA A 179 -9.32 -6.75 23.21
CA ALA A 179 -10.29 -6.74 24.32
C ALA A 179 -9.71 -6.37 25.71
N ASN A 180 -8.43 -6.01 25.80
CA ASN A 180 -7.79 -5.58 27.05
C ASN A 180 -7.20 -4.15 26.91
N PRO A 181 -7.84 -3.12 27.50
CA PRO A 181 -7.41 -1.72 27.42
C PRO A 181 -5.98 -1.45 27.90
N ARG A 182 -5.39 -2.32 28.73
CA ARG A 182 -4.01 -2.19 29.23
C ARG A 182 -2.95 -2.74 28.25
N LEU A 183 -3.39 -3.44 27.20
CA LEU A 183 -2.53 -4.06 26.18
C LEU A 183 -2.78 -3.46 24.78
N VAL A 184 -3.63 -2.44 24.68
CA VAL A 184 -4.06 -1.83 23.42
C VAL A 184 -3.14 -0.69 23.03
N THR A 185 -2.58 -0.77 21.83
CA THR A 185 -2.08 0.41 21.14
C THR A 185 -3.29 1.12 20.53
N GLY A 186 -3.58 2.33 20.98
CA GLY A 186 -4.71 3.14 20.52
C GLY A 186 -4.23 4.44 19.86
N VAL A 187 -5.11 5.11 19.13
CA VAL A 187 -4.87 6.50 18.67
C VAL A 187 -5.94 7.36 19.32
N ASP A 188 -5.52 8.37 20.07
CA ASP A 188 -6.46 9.26 20.76
C ASP A 188 -7.09 10.29 19.81
N ARG A 189 -8.02 11.09 20.33
CA ARG A 189 -8.75 12.11 19.55
C ARG A 189 -7.84 13.16 18.89
N ASN A 190 -6.61 13.33 19.38
CA ASN A 190 -5.63 14.28 18.86
C ASN A 190 -4.70 13.65 17.81
N GLY A 191 -4.89 12.37 17.45
CA GLY A 191 -4.02 11.66 16.52
C GLY A 191 -2.70 11.21 17.16
N VAL A 192 -2.64 11.15 18.49
CA VAL A 192 -1.46 10.67 19.22
C VAL A 192 -1.62 9.17 19.46
N VAL A 193 -0.65 8.38 19.00
CA VAL A 193 -0.58 6.97 19.32
C VAL A 193 -0.25 6.80 20.80
N ARG A 194 -1.03 5.96 21.47
CA ARG A 194 -0.89 5.56 22.87
C ARG A 194 -0.46 4.10 22.89
N HIS A 195 0.79 3.85 23.22
CA HIS A 195 1.30 2.49 23.33
C HIS A 195 0.84 1.85 24.64
N ALA A 196 0.61 0.54 24.63
CA ALA A 196 0.28 -0.24 25.82
C ALA A 196 1.33 -0.08 26.94
N SER A 197 2.60 0.06 26.57
CA SER A 197 3.72 0.32 27.50
C SER A 197 3.72 1.74 28.08
N GLN A 198 2.84 2.62 27.61
CA GLN A 198 2.80 4.07 27.88
C GLN A 198 4.08 4.84 27.53
N SER A 199 5.05 4.17 26.92
CA SER A 199 6.31 4.77 26.47
C SER A 199 6.20 5.26 25.04
N MET A 200 6.86 6.39 24.73
CA MET A 200 6.98 6.98 23.38
C MET A 200 5.63 7.19 22.68
N ASN A 201 4.71 7.90 23.32
CA ASN A 201 3.47 8.35 22.67
C ASN A 201 3.78 9.48 21.70
N HIS A 202 3.31 9.39 20.47
CA HIS A 202 3.69 10.31 19.40
C HIS A 202 2.52 10.62 18.45
N PRO A 203 2.37 11.85 17.93
CA PRO A 203 1.42 12.10 16.85
C PRO A 203 1.76 11.26 15.61
N ILE A 204 0.74 10.70 14.97
CA ILE A 204 0.84 10.01 13.67
C ILE A 204 -0.17 10.61 12.67
N GLY A 205 0.01 10.35 11.38
CA GLY A 205 -0.73 10.99 10.28
C GLY A 205 -0.39 12.47 10.06
N SER A 206 0.51 13.04 10.87
CA SER A 206 0.89 14.45 10.83
C SER A 206 1.93 14.72 9.74
N SER A 207 1.79 15.85 9.03
CA SER A 207 2.76 16.26 8.01
C SER A 207 4.08 16.66 8.66
N TYR A 208 5.17 15.99 8.28
CA TYR A 208 6.50 16.24 8.84
C TYR A 208 7.01 17.64 8.46
N SER A 209 6.79 18.06 7.21
CA SER A 209 7.19 19.39 6.75
C SER A 209 6.43 20.53 7.44
N LYS A 210 5.16 20.31 7.81
CA LYS A 210 4.40 21.30 8.61
C LYS A 210 4.92 21.34 10.04
N ALA A 211 5.20 20.19 10.66
CA ALA A 211 5.77 20.11 12.01
C ALA A 211 7.12 20.82 12.10
N GLY A 212 8.00 20.63 11.10
CA GLY A 212 9.31 21.27 11.05
C GLY A 212 9.28 22.81 11.05
N LYS A 213 8.17 23.44 10.62
CA LYS A 213 8.01 24.90 10.67
C LYS A 213 7.93 25.46 12.08
N PHE A 214 7.58 24.62 13.06
CA PHE A 214 7.50 25.02 14.47
C PHE A 214 8.85 24.90 15.20
N GLY A 215 9.92 24.44 14.53
CA GLY A 215 11.26 24.30 15.10
C GLY A 215 11.47 22.99 15.89
N GLY A 216 12.74 22.64 16.15
CA GLY A 216 13.12 21.43 16.91
C GLY A 216 13.06 20.12 16.11
N TYR A 217 13.06 20.20 14.77
CA TYR A 217 13.07 19.05 13.87
C TYR A 217 14.23 19.14 12.88
N ARG A 218 14.82 17.98 12.56
CA ARG A 218 15.80 17.88 11.48
C ARG A 218 15.14 18.14 10.13
N ALA A 219 15.92 18.67 9.19
CA ALA A 219 15.48 18.78 7.80
C ALA A 219 15.17 17.39 7.24
N ARG A 220 14.15 17.26 6.40
CA ARG A 220 13.75 15.98 5.79
C ARG A 220 14.91 15.29 5.05
N SER A 221 15.78 16.07 4.41
CA SER A 221 16.97 15.56 3.70
C SER A 221 18.05 15.01 4.63
N ALA A 222 18.03 15.37 5.92
CA ALA A 222 18.99 14.94 6.93
C ALA A 222 18.48 13.76 7.77
N LEU A 223 17.27 13.26 7.50
CA LEU A 223 16.73 12.08 8.18
C LEU A 223 17.45 10.82 7.73
N ASP A 224 17.56 9.86 8.64
CA ASP A 224 18.03 8.52 8.29
C ASP A 224 17.13 7.94 7.18
N PRO A 225 17.69 7.38 6.08
CA PRO A 225 16.90 6.81 4.99
C PRO A 225 15.92 5.71 5.40
N LYS A 226 16.12 5.07 6.57
CA LYS A 226 15.19 4.09 7.14
C LYS A 226 13.91 4.73 7.68
N LEU A 227 13.92 6.03 7.99
CA LEU A 227 12.73 6.77 8.40
C LEU A 227 11.87 7.12 7.18
N LEU A 228 10.90 6.25 6.91
CA LEU A 228 9.95 6.50 5.84
C LEU A 228 8.92 7.54 6.26
N LEU A 229 8.65 8.51 5.38
CA LEU A 229 7.54 9.45 5.53
C LEU A 229 6.57 9.30 4.36
N PRO A 230 5.67 8.28 4.38
CA PRO A 230 4.68 8.09 3.34
C PRO A 230 3.86 9.36 3.11
N GLU A 231 3.76 9.81 1.86
CA GLU A 231 3.10 11.08 1.49
C GLU A 231 3.64 12.31 2.26
N GLY A 232 4.86 12.25 2.79
CA GLY A 232 5.45 13.29 3.64
C GLY A 232 4.85 13.37 5.05
N LYS A 233 4.12 12.36 5.50
CA LYS A 233 3.52 12.26 6.82
C LYS A 233 4.30 11.30 7.72
N LEU A 234 4.27 11.57 9.01
CA LEU A 234 4.74 10.65 10.04
C LEU A 234 3.71 9.54 10.25
N SER A 235 4.11 8.30 10.00
CA SER A 235 3.24 7.11 9.99
C SER A 235 3.75 6.07 11.01
N CYS A 236 2.94 5.06 11.33
CA CYS A 236 3.40 3.89 12.09
C CYS A 236 4.68 3.28 11.51
N VAL A 237 4.80 3.27 10.18
CA VAL A 237 5.94 2.71 9.43
C VAL A 237 7.18 3.60 9.45
N SER A 238 7.05 4.85 9.89
CA SER A 238 8.20 5.72 10.13
C SER A 238 9.02 5.25 11.33
N CYS A 239 8.41 4.47 12.23
CA CYS A 239 9.07 3.96 13.42
C CYS A 239 9.17 2.44 13.43
N HIS A 240 8.19 1.73 12.85
CA HIS A 240 8.10 0.27 12.92
C HIS A 240 8.38 -0.44 11.60
N GLU A 241 9.09 -1.56 11.67
CA GLU A 241 9.24 -2.49 10.56
C GLU A 241 8.04 -3.45 10.49
N GLY A 242 7.40 -3.54 9.33
CA GLY A 242 6.33 -4.51 9.06
C GLY A 242 6.85 -5.94 8.87
N TYR A 243 5.99 -6.93 9.13
CA TYR A 243 6.21 -8.35 8.83
C TYR A 243 7.54 -8.95 9.34
N LYS A 244 8.02 -8.49 10.51
CA LYS A 244 9.19 -9.06 11.17
C LYS A 244 8.81 -10.07 12.23
N LEU A 245 9.66 -11.09 12.41
CA LEU A 245 9.52 -12.11 13.46
C LEU A 245 9.30 -11.50 14.85
N LYS A 246 9.97 -10.37 15.13
CA LYS A 246 9.78 -9.59 16.36
C LYS A 246 8.73 -8.51 16.11
N HIS A 247 7.51 -8.74 16.59
CA HIS A 247 6.42 -7.73 16.53
C HIS A 247 6.82 -6.44 17.26
N GLY A 248 6.57 -5.29 16.64
CA GLY A 248 6.91 -3.97 17.19
C GLY A 248 8.38 -3.57 17.00
N LYS A 249 9.15 -4.30 16.17
CA LYS A 249 10.54 -3.93 15.85
C LYS A 249 10.60 -2.51 15.30
N LEU A 250 11.61 -1.75 15.75
CA LEU A 250 11.82 -0.36 15.35
C LEU A 250 12.81 -0.26 14.20
N VAL A 251 12.58 0.68 13.27
CA VAL A 251 13.49 1.00 12.15
C VAL A 251 14.81 1.59 12.63
N ILE A 252 14.77 2.30 13.78
CA ILE A 252 15.92 2.82 14.50
C ILE A 252 15.82 2.40 15.97
N PRO A 253 16.92 1.92 16.59
CA PRO A 253 16.92 1.54 18.00
C PRO A 253 16.60 2.73 18.93
N LYS A 254 15.93 2.47 20.06
CA LYS A 254 15.46 3.52 20.99
C LYS A 254 16.48 3.90 22.07
N GLU A 255 17.58 3.17 22.18
CA GLU A 255 18.57 3.33 23.24
C GLU A 255 19.20 4.74 23.15
N HIS A 256 19.43 5.35 24.31
CA HIS A 256 19.97 6.71 24.42
C HIS A 256 19.15 7.76 23.61
N SER A 257 17.84 7.56 23.49
CA SER A 257 16.94 8.44 22.74
C SER A 257 17.29 8.58 21.25
N LYS A 258 18.07 7.64 20.67
CA LYS A 258 18.47 7.66 19.26
C LYS A 258 17.29 7.83 18.31
N LEU A 259 16.18 7.15 18.58
CA LEU A 259 14.95 7.27 17.79
C LEU A 259 14.36 8.69 17.84
N CYS A 260 14.39 9.37 18.99
CA CYS A 260 13.89 10.75 19.11
C CYS A 260 14.77 11.70 18.29
N TYR A 261 16.09 11.61 18.47
CA TYR A 261 17.06 12.45 17.77
C TYR A 261 17.17 12.15 16.28
N ALA A 262 16.61 11.04 15.79
CA ALA A 262 16.56 10.77 14.36
C ALA A 262 15.64 11.75 13.62
N CYS A 263 14.63 12.30 14.30
CA CYS A 263 13.70 13.29 13.76
C CYS A 263 13.86 14.68 14.39
N HIS A 264 14.31 14.74 15.63
CA HIS A 264 14.37 15.95 16.41
C HIS A 264 15.80 16.48 16.56
N ASP A 265 15.91 17.80 16.59
CA ASP A 265 17.13 18.53 16.92
C ASP A 265 16.83 19.35 18.18
N LEU A 266 16.83 18.64 19.32
CA LEU A 266 16.44 19.13 20.65
C LEU A 266 17.68 19.33 21.51
#